data_AF-A0AAV2PMV4-F1
#
_entry.id   AF-A0AAV2PMV4-F1
#
_cell.length_a   1.000
_cell.length_b   1.000
_cell.length_c   1.000
_cell.angle_alpha   90.00
_cell.angle_beta   90.00
_cell.angle_gamma   90.00
#
_symmetry.space_group_name_H-M   'P 1'
#
loop_
_entity.id
_entity.type
_entity.pdbx_description
1 polymer ?
#
loop_
_entity_poly.entity_id
_entity_poly.type
_entity_poly.pdbx_seq_one_letter_code
_entity_poly.pdbx_strand_id
1 'polypeptide(L)'
;EFDIWKDATEIRVGVSYIANAGWRKKGNAKQKIFYCRRSGSHKARGTGKRRTKRQGSCKIGSYCSSTIELYLKDDCIEVKFFEDHSGHTLDLEDFKHTRLPMSTKNLVADRLSQKVPKNDILEEVRIFSGLSRSTYITNKDISNVGKYLIINKEIEPPIIKSSGDNYNIEANLPNQLKKDNIETTINEIQT
;
A
#
# COMPACT_ATOMS: atom_id res chain seq x y z
N GLU A 1 0.58 1.02 -13.60
CA GLU A 1 1.25 -0.30 -13.65
C GLU A 1 2.46 -0.39 -12.72
N PHE A 2 3.52 0.42 -12.93
CA PHE A 2 4.72 0.42 -12.07
C PHE A 2 4.41 0.58 -10.56
N ASP A 3 3.54 1.51 -10.18
CA ASP A 3 3.24 1.75 -8.76
C ASP A 3 2.60 0.53 -8.08
N ILE A 4 1.73 -0.20 -8.80
CA ILE A 4 1.10 -1.43 -8.30
C ILE A 4 2.15 -2.52 -8.11
N TRP A 5 3.01 -2.72 -9.12
CA TRP A 5 4.11 -3.68 -9.05
C TRP A 5 5.09 -3.34 -7.91
N LYS A 6 5.44 -2.07 -7.75
CA LYS A 6 6.33 -1.59 -6.70
C LYS A 6 5.71 -1.83 -5.32
N ASP A 7 4.44 -1.52 -5.14
CA ASP A 7 3.75 -1.75 -3.86
C ASP A 7 3.68 -3.25 -3.51
N ALA A 8 3.39 -4.11 -4.49
CA ALA A 8 3.44 -5.57 -4.29
C ALA A 8 4.86 -6.06 -3.93
N THR A 9 5.88 -5.50 -4.58
CA THR A 9 7.30 -5.80 -4.29
C THR A 9 7.70 -5.35 -2.89
N GLU A 10 7.29 -4.15 -2.46
CA GLU A 10 7.54 -3.64 -1.11
C GLU A 10 6.90 -4.50 -0.02
N ILE A 11 5.68 -5.01 -0.27
CA ILE A 11 4.99 -5.93 0.64
C ILE A 11 5.76 -7.25 0.71
N ARG A 12 6.15 -7.82 -0.43
CA ARG A 12 6.86 -9.10 -0.52
C ARG A 12 8.22 -9.07 0.18
N VAL A 13 9.00 -8.03 -0.07
CA VAL A 13 10.37 -7.88 0.48
C VAL A 13 10.33 -7.35 1.91
N GLY A 14 9.23 -6.71 2.33
CA GLY A 14 9.12 -6.15 3.68
C GLY A 14 9.95 -4.88 3.87
N VAL A 15 10.19 -4.11 2.80
CA VAL A 15 10.88 -2.80 2.84
C VAL A 15 10.26 -1.85 1.83
N SER A 16 10.23 -0.56 2.14
CA SER A 16 9.82 0.47 1.18
C SER A 16 10.99 1.05 0.40
N TYR A 17 10.74 1.51 -0.83
CA TYR A 17 11.71 2.20 -1.67
C TYR A 17 11.31 3.67 -1.88
N ILE A 18 12.30 4.57 -1.82
CA ILE A 18 12.10 6.01 -1.98
C ILE A 18 13.05 6.59 -3.02
N ALA A 19 12.54 7.52 -3.83
CA ALA A 19 13.38 8.32 -4.70
C ALA A 19 13.92 9.52 -3.93
N ASN A 20 15.25 9.63 -3.82
CA ASN A 20 15.90 10.78 -3.17
C ASN A 20 16.04 11.98 -4.12
N ALA A 21 15.87 11.75 -5.43
CA ALA A 21 15.97 12.76 -6.47
C ALA A 21 14.85 12.57 -7.51
N GLY A 22 14.62 13.62 -8.30
CA GLY A 22 13.76 13.54 -9.47
C GLY A 22 14.36 12.72 -10.61
N TRP A 23 13.71 12.79 -11.77
CA TRP A 23 14.19 12.17 -13.00
C TRP A 23 15.53 12.75 -13.44
N ARG A 24 16.42 11.88 -13.95
CA ARG A 24 17.72 12.24 -14.52
C ARG A 24 17.76 11.80 -15.99
N LYS A 25 18.39 12.59 -16.86
CA LYS A 25 18.61 12.18 -18.26
C LYS A 25 19.72 11.12 -18.30
N LYS A 26 19.52 10.03 -19.03
CA LYS A 26 20.50 8.97 -19.26
C LYS A 26 20.44 8.54 -20.72
N GLY A 27 21.30 9.15 -21.54
CA GLY A 27 21.25 9.02 -23.01
C GLY A 27 19.90 9.50 -23.55
N ASN A 28 19.22 8.62 -24.28
CA ASN A 28 17.88 8.86 -24.83
C ASN A 28 16.74 8.50 -23.85
N ALA A 29 17.06 8.04 -22.64
CA ALA A 29 16.08 7.68 -21.62
C ALA A 29 16.06 8.67 -20.45
N LYS A 30 14.98 8.65 -19.67
CA LYS A 30 14.90 9.25 -18.34
C LYS A 30 15.01 8.15 -17.29
N GLN A 31 15.86 8.34 -16.30
CA GLN A 31 16.06 7.40 -15.21
C GLN A 31 15.55 7.98 -13.89
N LYS A 32 14.90 7.16 -13.08
CA LYS A 32 14.59 7.45 -11.67
C LYS A 32 15.01 6.26 -10.83
N ILE A 33 15.82 6.53 -9.80
CA ILE A 33 16.34 5.48 -8.91
C ILE A 33 15.60 5.58 -7.57
N PHE A 34 15.06 4.46 -7.12
CA PHE A 34 14.48 4.30 -5.81
C PHE A 34 15.42 3.44 -4.97
N TYR A 35 15.80 3.98 -3.81
CA TYR A 35 16.68 3.31 -2.87
C TYR A 35 15.85 2.70 -1.74
N CYS A 36 16.33 1.61 -1.15
CA CYS A 36 15.82 1.13 0.13
C CYS A 36 15.66 2.30 1.11
N ARG A 37 14.46 2.46 1.67
CA ARG A 37 14.11 3.55 2.59
C ARG A 37 14.96 3.54 3.86
N ARG A 38 15.56 2.40 4.20
CA ARG A 38 16.47 2.27 5.33
C ARG A 38 17.87 2.83 5.05
N SER A 39 18.27 2.92 3.78
CA SER A 39 19.59 3.42 3.38
C SER A 39 19.86 4.86 3.82
N GLY A 40 21.10 5.12 4.21
CA GLY A 40 21.62 6.39 4.67
C GLY A 40 21.51 6.60 6.18
N SER A 41 21.86 7.80 6.63
CA SER A 41 21.88 8.16 8.05
C SER A 41 20.72 9.09 8.40
N HIS A 42 20.26 9.01 9.65
CA HIS A 42 19.26 9.93 10.17
C HIS A 42 19.85 11.34 10.27
N LYS A 43 19.20 12.31 9.63
CA LYS A 43 19.53 13.73 9.82
C LYS A 43 18.43 14.36 10.65
N ALA A 44 18.74 14.70 11.90
CA ALA A 44 17.82 15.43 12.76
C ALA A 44 17.46 16.77 12.10
N ARG A 45 16.17 17.15 12.17
CA ARG A 45 15.68 18.44 11.69
C ARG A 45 15.04 19.18 12.86
N GLY A 46 15.29 20.49 12.95
CA GLY A 46 14.74 21.37 13.99
C GLY A 46 15.69 21.60 15.17
N THR A 47 15.16 22.14 16.27
CA THR A 47 15.94 22.63 17.43
C THR A 47 16.30 21.54 18.45
N GLY A 48 16.04 20.26 18.17
CA GLY A 48 16.36 19.15 19.07
C GLY A 48 15.50 19.06 20.35
N LYS A 49 14.51 19.94 20.52
CA LYS A 49 13.64 19.97 21.72
C LYS A 49 12.77 18.72 21.90
N ARG A 50 12.55 17.92 20.86
CA ARG A 50 11.77 16.67 20.93
C ARG A 50 12.70 15.48 20.95
N ARG A 51 12.47 14.55 21.89
CA ARG A 51 13.16 13.25 21.92
C ARG A 51 12.86 12.45 20.65
N THR A 52 13.82 11.63 20.25
CA THR A 52 13.63 10.63 19.18
C THR A 52 12.46 9.72 19.53
N LYS A 53 11.69 9.31 18.51
CA LYS A 53 10.59 8.36 18.70
C LYS A 53 11.12 7.07 19.33
N ARG A 54 10.30 6.41 20.16
CA ARG A 54 10.65 5.13 20.81
C ARG A 54 11.10 4.05 19.81
N GLN A 55 10.53 4.05 18.61
CA GLN A 55 10.90 3.13 17.53
C GLN A 55 12.25 3.46 16.85
N GLY A 56 12.91 4.55 17.23
CA GLY A 56 14.13 5.01 16.59
C GLY A 56 13.93 5.61 15.20
N SER A 57 15.04 5.74 14.47
CA SER A 57 15.05 6.10 13.06
C SER A 57 14.85 4.85 12.20
N CYS A 58 14.19 5.00 11.05
CA CYS A 58 14.16 3.94 10.03
C CYS A 58 15.50 3.77 9.28
N LYS A 59 16.47 4.66 9.53
CA LYS A 59 17.75 4.72 8.84
C LYS A 59 18.78 3.85 9.56
N ILE A 60 19.47 2.98 8.81
CA ILE A 60 20.51 2.07 9.34
C ILE A 60 21.84 2.75 9.62
N GLY A 61 22.04 3.98 9.13
CA GLY A 61 23.30 4.71 9.31
C GLY A 61 24.35 4.40 8.24
N SER A 62 24.13 3.38 7.42
CA SER A 62 24.96 2.90 6.31
C SER A 62 24.19 2.86 4.98
N TYR A 63 24.85 2.42 3.91
CA TYR A 63 24.23 2.23 2.60
C TYR A 63 23.66 0.81 2.46
N CYS A 64 22.50 0.69 1.80
CA CYS A 64 21.92 -0.57 1.36
C CYS A 64 22.02 -0.67 -0.17
N SER A 65 22.48 -1.82 -0.67
CA SER A 65 22.63 -2.11 -2.12
C SER A 65 21.30 -2.28 -2.85
N SER A 66 20.23 -2.63 -2.14
CA SER A 66 18.91 -2.85 -2.73
C SER A 66 18.30 -1.58 -3.33
N THR A 67 17.97 -1.66 -4.62
CA THR A 67 17.50 -0.52 -5.42
C THR A 67 16.55 -0.94 -6.55
N ILE A 68 15.66 -0.03 -6.93
CA ILE A 68 14.83 -0.13 -8.14
C ILE A 68 15.26 0.99 -9.08
N GLU A 69 15.72 0.64 -10.27
CA GLU A 69 15.98 1.59 -11.33
C GLU A 69 14.83 1.57 -12.34
N LEU A 70 14.15 2.69 -12.47
CA LEU A 70 13.08 2.90 -13.42
C LEU A 70 13.62 3.70 -14.61
N TYR A 71 13.46 3.15 -15.81
CA TYR A 71 13.82 3.78 -17.07
C TYR A 71 12.57 4.04 -17.89
N LEU A 72 12.43 5.26 -18.37
CA LEU A 72 11.40 5.65 -19.33
C LEU A 72 12.10 5.98 -20.65
N LYS A 73 11.82 5.18 -21.68
CA LYS A 73 12.36 5.35 -23.02
C LYS A 73 11.21 5.33 -24.01
N ASP A 74 11.00 6.44 -24.70
CA ASP A 74 9.88 6.63 -25.61
C ASP A 74 8.56 6.23 -24.92
N ASP A 75 7.89 5.17 -25.37
CA ASP A 75 6.63 4.66 -24.80
C ASP A 75 6.79 3.39 -23.93
N CYS A 76 8.03 3.01 -23.61
CA CYS A 76 8.35 1.82 -22.83
C CYS A 76 8.85 2.16 -21.43
N ILE A 77 8.40 1.35 -20.46
CA ILE A 77 8.90 1.34 -19.09
C ILE A 77 9.78 0.12 -18.89
N GLU A 78 11.04 0.33 -18.54
CA GLU A 78 11.98 -0.73 -18.14
C GLU A 78 12.29 -0.59 -16.65
N VAL A 79 12.23 -1.70 -15.91
CA VAL A 79 12.50 -1.75 -14.47
C VAL A 79 13.63 -2.73 -14.21
N LYS A 80 14.69 -2.26 -13.57
CA LYS A 80 15.75 -3.13 -13.02
C LYS A 80 15.62 -3.16 -11.51
N PHE A 81 15.40 -4.34 -10.97
CA PHE A 81 15.28 -4.54 -9.54
C PHE A 81 16.48 -5.30 -8.99
N PHE A 82 17.24 -4.65 -8.11
CA PHE A 82 18.32 -5.24 -7.35
C PHE A 82 17.77 -5.54 -5.96
N GLU A 83 17.34 -6.79 -5.73
CA GLU A 83 16.64 -7.19 -4.50
C GLU A 83 17.56 -7.32 -3.29
N ASP A 84 18.83 -7.68 -3.50
CA ASP A 84 19.74 -8.01 -2.41
C ASP A 84 19.94 -6.84 -1.44
N HIS A 85 19.66 -7.08 -0.16
CA HIS A 85 19.75 -6.11 0.93
C HIS A 85 21.09 -6.20 1.65
N SER A 86 22.20 -6.13 0.92
CA SER A 86 23.51 -6.05 1.58
C SER A 86 23.64 -4.74 2.35
N GLY A 87 24.15 -4.82 3.59
CA GLY A 87 24.32 -3.69 4.51
C GLY A 87 23.27 -3.60 5.64
N HIS A 88 22.20 -4.40 5.59
CA HIS A 88 21.33 -4.65 6.76
C HIS A 88 20.55 -5.96 6.65
N THR A 89 20.22 -6.56 7.79
CA THR A 89 19.27 -7.68 7.83
C THR A 89 17.85 -7.20 7.55
N LEU A 90 16.98 -8.13 7.17
CA LEU A 90 15.53 -7.95 7.08
C LEU A 90 14.90 -8.69 8.26
N ASP A 91 15.06 -8.13 9.45
CA ASP A 91 14.57 -8.77 10.67
C ASP A 91 13.11 -8.39 10.93
N LEU A 92 12.43 -9.16 11.79
CA LEU A 92 11.05 -8.89 12.19
C LEU A 92 10.85 -7.45 12.70
N GLU A 93 11.86 -6.90 13.37
CA GLU A 93 11.84 -5.51 13.82
C GLU A 93 11.77 -4.49 12.68
N ASP A 94 12.20 -4.83 11.47
CA ASP A 94 12.19 -3.90 10.34
C ASP A 94 10.79 -3.66 9.79
N PHE A 95 9.88 -4.61 10.02
CA PHE A 95 8.48 -4.42 9.73
C PHE A 95 7.92 -3.19 10.42
N LYS A 96 8.39 -2.76 11.61
CA LYS A 96 7.90 -1.52 12.24
C LYS A 96 8.17 -0.25 11.41
N HIS A 97 9.08 -0.31 10.44
CA HIS A 97 9.46 0.81 9.57
C HIS A 97 8.77 0.80 8.20
N THR A 98 7.98 -0.23 7.87
CA THR A 98 7.23 -0.32 6.63
C THR A 98 5.83 0.29 6.73
N ARG A 99 5.16 0.42 5.58
CA ARG A 99 3.79 0.93 5.49
C ARG A 99 2.80 -0.15 5.89
N LEU A 100 1.77 0.24 6.65
CA LEU A 100 0.66 -0.66 6.96
C LEU A 100 -0.02 -1.11 5.65
N PRO A 101 -0.22 -2.42 5.43
CA PRO A 101 -0.92 -2.95 4.27
C PRO A 101 -2.32 -2.36 4.11
N MET A 102 -2.82 -2.27 2.87
CA MET A 102 -4.14 -1.71 2.62
C MET A 102 -5.25 -2.55 3.25
N SER A 103 -5.15 -3.88 3.19
CA SER A 103 -6.08 -4.79 3.85
C SER A 103 -6.21 -4.50 5.34
N THR A 104 -5.09 -4.30 6.05
CA THR A 104 -5.11 -3.95 7.47
C THR A 104 -5.65 -2.55 7.73
N LYS A 105 -5.38 -1.57 6.86
CA LYS A 105 -6.02 -0.25 6.96
C LYS A 105 -7.53 -0.33 6.81
N ASN A 106 -8.02 -1.14 5.88
CA ASN A 106 -9.45 -1.34 5.64
C ASN A 106 -10.12 -2.02 6.85
N LEU A 107 -9.49 -3.06 7.42
CA LEU A 107 -9.97 -3.68 8.66
C LEU A 107 -10.05 -2.66 9.81
N VAL A 108 -8.97 -1.89 10.02
CA VAL A 108 -8.95 -0.84 11.06
C VAL A 108 -10.03 0.21 10.80
N ALA A 109 -10.23 0.61 9.54
CA ALA A 109 -11.26 1.58 9.16
C ALA A 109 -12.68 1.06 9.45
N ASP A 110 -12.95 -0.19 9.10
CA ASP A 110 -14.23 -0.85 9.37
C ASP A 110 -14.51 -0.90 10.89
N ARG A 111 -13.54 -1.36 11.69
CA ARG A 111 -13.68 -1.40 13.16
C ARG A 111 -13.85 -0.03 13.80
N LEU A 112 -13.15 0.99 13.28
CA LEU A 112 -13.35 2.37 13.72
C LEU A 112 -14.76 2.87 13.40
N SER A 113 -15.34 2.49 12.26
CA SER A 113 -16.71 2.86 11.90
C SER A 113 -17.75 2.21 12.82
N GLN A 114 -17.46 1.00 13.31
CA GLN A 114 -18.24 0.26 14.30
C GLN A 114 -18.00 0.76 15.74
N LYS A 115 -17.19 1.82 15.92
CA LYS A 115 -16.84 2.40 17.23
C LYS A 115 -16.15 1.42 18.18
N VAL A 116 -15.46 0.42 17.66
CA VAL A 116 -14.68 -0.52 18.47
C VAL A 116 -13.53 0.23 19.17
N PRO A 117 -13.28 -0.03 20.47
CA PRO A 117 -12.16 0.58 21.19
C PRO A 117 -10.81 0.29 20.52
N LYS A 118 -9.90 1.27 20.53
CA LYS A 118 -8.60 1.14 19.85
C LYS A 118 -7.76 -0.02 20.35
N ASN A 119 -7.82 -0.34 21.65
CA ASN A 119 -7.03 -1.43 22.23
C ASN A 119 -7.49 -2.78 21.66
N ASP A 120 -8.80 -2.98 21.53
CA ASP A 120 -9.38 -4.20 20.96
C ASP A 120 -9.00 -4.34 19.48
N ILE A 121 -9.02 -3.23 18.72
CA ILE A 121 -8.55 -3.20 17.32
C ILE A 121 -7.06 -3.60 17.24
N LEU A 122 -6.22 -3.13 18.17
CA LEU A 122 -4.80 -3.51 18.18
C LEU A 122 -4.62 -5.00 18.43
N GLU A 123 -5.35 -5.56 19.39
CA GLU A 123 -5.29 -6.97 19.75
C GLU A 123 -5.79 -7.85 18.61
N GLU A 124 -6.96 -7.54 18.06
CA GLU A 124 -7.55 -8.23 16.91
C GLU A 124 -6.56 -8.27 15.74
N VAL A 125 -6.05 -7.11 15.32
CA VAL A 125 -5.10 -7.03 14.21
C VAL A 125 -3.87 -7.89 14.49
N ARG A 126 -3.29 -7.82 15.70
CA ARG A 126 -2.07 -8.56 16.06
C ARG A 126 -2.27 -10.07 16.04
N ILE A 127 -3.40 -10.56 16.51
CA ILE A 127 -3.72 -11.99 16.54
C ILE A 127 -3.77 -12.56 15.12
N PHE A 128 -4.38 -11.82 14.18
CA PHE A 128 -4.59 -12.32 12.81
C PHE A 128 -3.46 -12.03 11.83
N SER A 129 -2.44 -11.24 12.21
CA SER A 129 -1.46 -10.71 11.25
C SER A 129 -0.17 -11.51 11.09
N GLY A 130 0.00 -12.62 11.82
CA GLY A 130 1.21 -13.46 11.74
C GLY A 130 2.49 -12.65 11.98
N LEU A 131 3.55 -12.94 11.22
CA LEU A 131 4.81 -12.17 11.22
C LEU A 131 4.80 -11.14 10.08
N SER A 132 4.21 -9.96 10.31
CA SER A 132 4.12 -8.91 9.29
C SER A 132 4.16 -7.49 9.89
N ARG A 133 4.10 -6.47 9.03
CA ARG A 133 3.90 -5.07 9.47
C ARG A 133 2.71 -4.90 10.40
N SER A 134 1.65 -5.67 10.20
CA SER A 134 0.39 -5.51 10.91
C SER A 134 0.52 -5.93 12.38
N THR A 135 1.44 -6.84 12.71
CA THR A 135 1.80 -7.23 14.09
C THR A 135 2.35 -6.05 14.88
N TYR A 136 3.04 -5.12 14.20
CA TYR A 136 3.62 -3.91 14.79
C TYR A 136 2.68 -2.69 14.71
N ILE A 137 1.37 -2.90 14.58
CA ILE A 137 0.40 -1.80 14.58
C ILE A 137 0.43 -1.02 15.91
N THR A 138 0.30 0.30 15.80
CA THR A 138 0.30 1.22 16.94
C THR A 138 -1.01 2.01 17.03
N ASN A 139 -1.32 2.54 18.22
CA ASN A 139 -2.42 3.50 18.41
C ASN A 139 -2.31 4.71 17.47
N LYS A 140 -1.09 5.09 17.10
CA LYS A 140 -0.85 6.17 16.15
C LYS A 140 -1.26 5.77 14.74
N ASP A 141 -1.00 4.53 14.32
CA ASP A 141 -1.45 4.02 13.02
C ASP A 141 -2.97 4.03 12.93
N ILE A 142 -3.68 3.51 13.94
CA ILE A 142 -5.15 3.55 14.00
C ILE A 142 -5.66 4.99 13.90
N SER A 143 -5.05 5.90 14.66
CA SER A 143 -5.45 7.32 14.63
C SER A 143 -5.16 7.98 13.27
N ASN A 144 -4.09 7.59 12.59
CA ASN A 144 -3.79 8.10 11.25
C ASN A 144 -4.78 7.54 10.20
N VAL A 145 -5.19 6.27 10.32
CA VAL A 145 -6.26 5.69 9.49
C VAL A 145 -7.57 6.43 9.70
N GLY A 146 -7.97 6.67 10.94
CA GLY A 146 -9.18 7.44 11.25
C GLY A 146 -9.17 8.85 10.64
N LYS A 147 -8.04 9.56 10.70
CA LYS A 147 -7.89 10.87 10.05
C LYS A 147 -8.06 10.81 8.53
N TYR A 148 -7.50 9.78 7.89
CA TYR A 148 -7.65 9.59 6.45
C TYR A 148 -9.11 9.36 6.05
N LEU A 149 -9.89 8.63 6.86
CA LEU A 149 -11.32 8.44 6.64
C LEU A 149 -12.13 9.72 6.78
N ILE A 150 -11.80 10.57 7.76
CA ILE A 150 -12.46 11.87 7.94
C ILE A 150 -12.19 12.76 6.73
N ILE A 151 -10.92 12.88 6.33
CA ILE A 151 -10.51 13.69 5.17
C ILE A 151 -11.22 13.22 3.90
N ASN A 152 -11.36 11.91 3.68
CA ASN A 152 -12.03 11.38 2.50
C ASN A 152 -13.56 11.40 2.57
N LYS A 153 -14.17 11.52 3.76
CA LYS A 153 -15.61 11.75 3.91
C LYS A 153 -15.99 13.22 3.67
N GLU A 154 -15.09 14.14 3.96
CA GLU A 154 -15.28 15.59 3.72
C GLU A 154 -15.02 15.99 2.26
N ILE A 155 -14.36 15.12 1.49
CA ILE A 155 -14.39 15.19 0.03
C ILE A 155 -15.65 14.44 -0.40
N GLU A 156 -16.82 15.08 -0.28
CA GLU A 156 -17.91 14.67 -1.18
C GLU A 156 -17.34 14.76 -2.61
N PRO A 157 -17.50 13.72 -3.44
CA PRO A 157 -17.02 13.78 -4.81
C PRO A 157 -17.56 15.07 -5.42
N PRO A 158 -16.74 15.83 -6.17
CA PRO A 158 -17.24 17.04 -6.82
C PRO A 158 -18.53 16.68 -7.51
N ILE A 159 -19.61 17.38 -7.18
CA ILE A 159 -20.88 17.26 -7.89
C ILE A 159 -20.50 17.50 -9.35
N ILE A 160 -20.39 16.41 -10.12
CA ILE A 160 -20.29 16.50 -11.56
C ILE A 160 -21.66 17.04 -11.93
N LYS A 161 -21.76 18.36 -12.05
CA LYS A 161 -22.83 18.96 -12.82
C LYS A 161 -22.66 18.34 -14.19
N SER A 162 -23.55 17.41 -14.53
CA SER A 162 -23.66 16.88 -15.87
C SER A 162 -23.99 18.07 -16.77
N SER A 163 -22.94 18.75 -17.21
CA SER A 163 -22.95 19.64 -18.34
C SER A 163 -23.10 18.67 -19.49
N GLY A 164 -24.30 18.63 -20.07
CA GLY A 164 -24.63 17.67 -21.10
C GLY A 164 -23.60 17.72 -22.20
N ASP A 165 -23.05 16.55 -22.52
CA ASP A 165 -22.64 16.18 -23.86
C ASP A 165 -22.64 14.66 -23.93
N ASN A 166 -23.47 14.17 -24.85
CA ASN A 166 -23.76 12.76 -25.09
C ASN A 166 -22.50 12.00 -25.53
N TYR A 167 -22.21 10.87 -24.88
CA TYR A 167 -21.46 9.79 -25.51
C TYR A 167 -22.13 8.46 -25.16
N ASN A 168 -22.82 7.90 -26.16
CA ASN A 168 -23.32 6.53 -26.18
C ASN A 168 -22.13 5.56 -26.07
N ILE A 169 -22.16 4.66 -25.09
CA ILE A 169 -21.36 3.44 -25.13
C ILE A 169 -22.33 2.29 -24.98
N GLU A 170 -22.56 1.61 -26.10
CA GLU A 170 -23.31 0.37 -26.19
C GLU A 170 -22.71 -0.69 -25.26
N ALA A 171 -23.63 -1.45 -24.68
CA ALA A 171 -23.38 -2.57 -23.80
C ALA A 171 -22.48 -3.63 -24.44
N ASN A 172 -21.52 -4.12 -23.67
CA ASN A 172 -21.04 -5.49 -23.84
C ASN A 172 -20.62 -6.07 -22.49
N LEU A 173 -21.63 -6.54 -21.74
CA LEU A 173 -21.46 -7.44 -20.61
C LEU A 173 -21.84 -8.85 -21.08
N PRO A 174 -20.90 -9.81 -21.21
CA PRO A 174 -21.25 -11.18 -21.51
C PRO A 174 -21.82 -11.84 -20.25
N ASN A 175 -23.11 -12.15 -20.28
CA ASN A 175 -23.84 -12.83 -19.22
C ASN A 175 -24.61 -14.00 -19.83
N GLN A 176 -24.05 -15.21 -19.79
CA GLN A 176 -24.78 -16.45 -20.10
C GLN A 176 -24.19 -17.59 -19.24
N LEU A 177 -25.10 -18.45 -18.74
CA LEU A 177 -24.88 -19.69 -17.97
C LEU A 177 -24.89 -19.57 -16.43
N LYS A 178 -26.09 -19.43 -15.87
CA LYS A 178 -26.65 -20.32 -14.82
C LYS A 178 -28.05 -19.86 -14.41
N LYS A 179 -29.07 -20.16 -15.23
CA LYS A 179 -30.48 -20.27 -14.83
C LYS A 179 -31.20 -21.16 -15.83
N ASP A 180 -30.89 -22.45 -15.78
CA ASP A 180 -31.71 -23.56 -16.28
C ASP A 180 -31.22 -24.79 -15.52
N ASN A 181 -31.82 -25.06 -14.35
CA ASN A 181 -31.78 -26.34 -13.62
C ASN A 181 -32.56 -26.29 -12.27
N ILE A 182 -33.66 -25.53 -12.19
CA ILE A 182 -34.54 -25.54 -10.99
C ILE A 182 -35.98 -25.99 -11.32
N GLU A 183 -36.33 -26.32 -12.57
CA GLU A 183 -37.72 -26.71 -12.92
C GLU A 183 -37.93 -28.13 -13.45
N THR A 184 -36.98 -29.06 -13.26
CA THR A 184 -37.16 -30.46 -13.73
C THR A 184 -36.96 -31.54 -12.66
N THR A 185 -37.08 -31.21 -11.36
CA THR A 185 -37.01 -32.23 -10.30
C THR A 185 -38.14 -32.11 -9.28
N ILE A 186 -39.34 -31.73 -9.74
CA ILE A 186 -40.59 -31.81 -8.95
C ILE A 186 -41.65 -32.72 -9.62
N ASN A 187 -41.44 -33.18 -10.86
CA ASN A 187 -42.40 -34.05 -11.57
C ASN A 187 -42.07 -35.56 -11.57
N GLU A 188 -41.21 -36.05 -10.68
CA GLU A 188 -40.94 -37.50 -10.52
C GLU A 188 -41.26 -38.05 -9.11
N ILE A 189 -42.06 -37.33 -8.30
CA ILE A 189 -42.55 -37.84 -6.99
C ILE A 189 -44.10 -37.98 -6.96
N GLN A 190 -44.79 -37.79 -8.09
CA GLN A 190 -46.22 -38.09 -8.20
C GLN A 190 -46.58 -38.76 -9.52
N THR A 191 -46.10 -40.00 -9.69
CA THR A 191 -46.79 -41.11 -10.35
C THR A 191 -46.20 -42.42 -9.87
#